data_AF-A0A150GDX4-F1
#
_entry.id   AF-A0A150GDX4-F1
#
_cell.length_a   1.000
_cell.length_b   1.000
_cell.length_c   1.000
_cell.angle_alpha   90.00
_cell.angle_beta   90.00
_cell.angle_gamma   90.00
#
_symmetry.space_group_name_H-M   'P 1'
#
loop_
_entity.id
_entity.type
_entity.pdbx_description
1 polymer ?
#
loop_
_entity_poly.entity_id
_entity_poly.type
_entity_poly.pdbx_seq_one_letter_code
_entity_poly.pdbx_strand_id
1 'polypeptide(L)'
;MRLIVGFSVGVAVGAGGCYLYLSAVKKPEPRAGAKLEHPALKYGVPETEIVRDYDGFVAAYDYRTRNAKWVIEHLTPASWSGEATRERSEFFPDPGVDPRFSAKLSDFRGSGYDRGHLAPAANHKDSQKAMDETFSLVNISPQVGKGFNRDYWARFERFCKELTGKPPGLVAVPTHFYKVVLADTRGDGGKGANERPLRNGKSPLPRGSVGVGAFVLPNAPIDARTPLSAYVVPLEDLEQVAGTRFFPELLGEQRRREVLDVAAAGWRANGMAALKPFDRMTMKQAYAALPPPSGAVIDVEASPAAPASVPPAGSSVAPARPPPPKTAGGAGVSHICEVNGCTLPPPFVFKNDNEGQQKSGSAPRSR
;
A
#
# COMPACT_ATOMS: atom_id res chain seq x y z
N MET A 1 -42.15 6.42 37.89
CA MET A 1 -41.56 7.77 37.79
C MET A 1 -40.13 7.91 38.34
N ARG A 2 -39.67 7.12 39.33
CA ARG A 2 -38.31 7.29 39.91
C ARG A 2 -37.12 6.67 39.13
N LEU A 3 -37.32 5.70 38.22
CA LEU A 3 -36.20 5.10 37.46
C LEU A 3 -35.64 5.98 36.32
N ILE A 4 -36.49 6.77 35.65
CA ILE A 4 -36.11 7.50 34.43
C ILE A 4 -35.11 8.63 34.77
N VAL A 5 -35.31 9.33 35.89
CA VAL A 5 -34.45 10.44 36.34
C VAL A 5 -33.01 9.98 36.63
N GLY A 6 -32.84 8.77 37.21
CA GLY A 6 -31.51 8.23 37.52
C GLY A 6 -30.67 7.95 36.28
N PHE A 7 -31.29 7.46 35.20
CA PHE A 7 -30.59 7.16 33.95
C PHE A 7 -30.14 8.45 33.22
N SER A 8 -30.99 9.48 33.20
CA SER A 8 -30.66 10.78 32.59
C SER A 8 -29.49 11.48 33.30
N VAL A 9 -29.42 11.43 34.64
CA VAL A 9 -28.31 12.03 35.41
C VAL A 9 -27.02 11.24 35.22
N GLY A 10 -27.07 9.91 35.22
CA GLY A 10 -25.89 9.06 35.00
C GLY A 10 -25.21 9.30 33.65
N VAL A 11 -25.99 9.41 32.56
CA VAL A 11 -25.45 9.68 31.21
C VAL A 11 -24.86 11.09 31.12
N ALA A 12 -25.48 12.10 31.73
CA ALA A 12 -24.98 13.47 31.71
C ALA A 12 -23.64 13.62 32.47
N VAL A 13 -23.52 13.00 33.66
CA VAL A 13 -22.28 13.04 34.45
C VAL A 13 -21.17 12.22 33.77
N GLY A 14 -21.48 11.07 33.18
CA GLY A 14 -20.51 10.27 32.43
C GLY A 14 -19.95 11.00 31.20
N ALA A 15 -20.82 11.64 30.40
CA ALA A 15 -20.40 12.43 29.24
C ALA A 15 -19.60 13.67 29.65
N GLY A 16 -20.03 14.41 30.68
CA GLY A 16 -19.32 15.57 31.20
C GLY A 16 -17.94 15.23 31.79
N GLY A 17 -17.84 14.14 32.55
CA GLY A 17 -16.56 13.64 33.09
C GLY A 17 -15.59 13.20 31.98
N CYS A 18 -16.08 12.50 30.95
CA CYS A 18 -15.28 12.12 29.79
C CYS A 18 -14.80 13.35 29.01
N TYR A 19 -15.67 14.34 28.78
CA TYR A 19 -15.31 15.59 28.11
C TYR A 19 -14.26 16.39 28.89
N LEU A 20 -14.40 16.51 30.22
CA LEU A 20 -13.41 17.19 31.07
C LEU A 20 -12.08 16.43 31.11
N TYR A 21 -12.10 15.10 31.19
CA TYR A 21 -10.87 14.29 31.12
C TYR A 21 -10.15 14.46 29.78
N LEU A 22 -10.87 14.36 28.66
CA LEU A 22 -10.32 14.58 27.31
C LEU A 22 -9.86 16.03 27.07
N SER A 23 -10.41 17.00 27.79
CA SER A 23 -9.97 18.41 27.76
C SER A 23 -8.77 18.69 28.67
N ALA A 24 -8.61 17.92 29.76
CA ALA A 24 -7.52 18.07 30.71
C ALA A 24 -6.25 17.28 30.32
N VAL A 25 -6.37 16.24 29.49
CA VAL A 25 -5.22 15.61 28.84
C VAL A 25 -4.59 16.60 27.87
N LYS A 26 -3.57 17.33 28.36
CA LYS A 26 -2.68 18.15 27.55
C LYS A 26 -2.10 17.25 26.45
N LYS A 27 -2.55 17.40 25.20
CA LYS A 27 -1.93 16.71 24.06
C LYS A 27 -0.44 17.05 24.10
N PRO A 28 0.47 16.06 24.07
CA PRO A 28 1.89 16.35 24.02
C PRO A 28 2.15 17.15 22.74
N GLU A 29 2.69 18.36 22.88
CA GLU A 29 3.17 19.10 21.72
C GLU A 29 4.20 18.24 20.98
N PRO A 30 4.13 18.14 19.64
CA PRO A 30 5.18 17.49 18.89
C PRO A 30 6.48 18.25 19.16
N ARG A 31 7.44 17.59 19.82
CA ARG A 31 8.76 18.16 20.08
C ARG A 31 9.48 18.35 18.74
N ALA A 32 9.33 19.54 18.17
CA ALA A 32 10.04 19.94 16.97
C ALA A 32 11.55 19.90 17.21
N GLY A 33 12.24 19.01 16.50
CA GLY A 33 13.66 19.15 16.13
C GLY A 33 14.69 19.49 17.21
N ALA A 34 14.47 19.12 18.48
CA ALA A 34 15.47 19.34 19.51
C ALA A 34 16.72 18.48 19.23
N LYS A 35 17.85 19.14 18.93
CA LYS A 35 19.15 18.47 18.77
C LYS A 35 19.48 17.73 20.07
N LEU A 36 19.72 16.43 19.98
CA LEU A 36 19.87 15.54 21.15
C LEU A 36 21.26 15.72 21.78
N GLU A 37 21.41 16.76 22.60
CA GLU A 37 22.65 17.07 23.32
C GLU A 37 22.64 16.38 24.69
N HIS A 38 23.31 15.23 24.77
CA HIS A 38 23.44 14.45 26.01
C HIS A 38 24.85 13.83 26.11
N PRO A 39 25.54 13.84 27.28
CA PRO A 39 26.92 13.34 27.39
C PRO A 39 27.14 11.88 26.97
N ALA A 40 26.13 11.02 27.06
CA ALA A 40 26.22 9.64 26.56
C ALA A 40 26.31 9.55 25.03
N LEU A 41 25.88 10.58 24.30
CA LEU A 41 25.88 10.68 22.84
C LEU A 41 27.19 11.31 22.32
N LYS A 42 28.23 11.45 23.16
CA LYS A 42 29.56 11.97 22.80
C LYS A 42 30.27 11.21 21.67
N TYR A 43 29.86 9.98 21.41
CA TYR A 43 30.36 9.13 20.32
C TYR A 43 29.35 9.00 19.17
N GLY A 44 28.40 9.93 19.09
CA GLY A 44 27.28 9.91 18.15
C GLY A 44 25.99 9.37 18.77
N VAL A 45 24.90 9.61 18.05
CA VAL A 45 23.62 8.94 18.27
C VAL A 45 23.64 7.66 17.42
N PRO A 46 23.24 6.49 17.95
CA PRO A 46 23.00 5.33 17.10
C PRO A 46 22.00 5.67 15.99
N GLU A 47 22.28 5.31 14.75
CA GLU A 47 21.35 5.52 13.63
C GLU A 47 20.07 4.69 13.86
N THR A 48 18.98 5.35 14.24
CA THR A 48 17.70 4.71 14.58
C THR A 48 16.88 4.36 13.33
N GLU A 49 17.00 5.18 12.29
CA GLU A 49 16.46 4.94 10.96
C GLU A 49 17.50 5.32 9.91
N ILE A 50 17.74 4.42 8.95
CA ILE A 50 18.75 4.61 7.91
C ILE A 50 18.00 4.93 6.62
N VAL A 51 17.91 6.23 6.34
CA VAL A 51 17.26 6.76 5.16
C VAL A 51 18.27 6.77 4.01
N ARG A 52 17.89 6.15 2.89
CA ARG A 52 18.64 6.07 1.64
C ARG A 52 17.89 6.89 0.60
N ASP A 53 18.55 7.89 0.05
CA ASP A 53 18.01 8.84 -0.92
C ASP A 53 18.54 8.50 -2.32
N TYR A 54 17.64 8.35 -3.29
CA TYR A 54 17.91 8.01 -4.69
C TYR A 54 17.03 8.88 -5.61
N ASP A 55 17.40 9.04 -6.88
CA ASP A 55 16.72 9.97 -7.79
C ASP A 55 15.23 9.63 -7.98
N GLY A 56 14.88 8.33 -7.91
CA GLY A 56 13.51 7.84 -8.10
C GLY A 56 12.71 7.63 -6.81
N PHE A 57 13.38 7.38 -5.68
CA PHE A 57 12.73 6.94 -4.43
C PHE A 57 13.58 7.22 -3.20
N VAL A 58 12.93 7.27 -2.04
CA VAL A 58 13.59 7.28 -0.73
C VAL A 58 13.21 6.00 0.02
N ALA A 59 14.15 5.37 0.72
CA ALA A 59 13.90 4.14 1.48
C ALA A 59 14.43 4.25 2.92
N ALA A 60 13.65 3.85 3.92
CA ALA A 60 14.19 3.53 5.25
C ALA A 60 14.53 2.04 5.30
N TYR A 61 15.78 1.71 5.58
CA TYR A 61 16.29 0.33 5.57
C TYR A 61 16.39 -0.25 7.00
N ASP A 62 16.01 -1.53 7.17
CA ASP A 62 16.14 -2.28 8.42
C ASP A 62 17.30 -3.30 8.32
N TYR A 63 18.41 -2.98 8.97
CA TYR A 63 19.61 -3.84 9.07
C TYR A 63 19.34 -5.22 9.69
N ARG A 64 18.31 -5.40 10.50
CA ARG A 64 17.95 -6.68 11.12
C ARG A 64 17.29 -7.63 10.12
N THR A 65 16.48 -7.11 9.20
CA THR A 65 15.76 -7.91 8.18
C THR A 65 16.40 -7.84 6.80
N ARG A 66 17.39 -6.96 6.62
CA ARG A 66 18.07 -6.64 5.35
C ARG A 66 17.10 -6.19 4.26
N ASN A 67 16.05 -5.48 4.66
CA ASN A 67 14.92 -5.11 3.81
C ASN A 67 14.48 -3.68 4.13
N ALA A 68 13.73 -3.02 3.26
CA ALA A 68 13.14 -1.73 3.60
C ALA A 68 12.07 -1.89 4.69
N LYS A 69 12.04 -0.96 5.66
CA LYS A 69 10.84 -0.68 6.48
C LYS A 69 9.76 -0.04 5.60
N TRP A 70 10.18 0.91 4.77
CA TRP A 70 9.33 1.57 3.79
C TRP A 70 10.16 2.08 2.61
N VAL A 71 9.54 2.15 1.43
CA VAL A 71 10.02 2.89 0.26
C VAL A 71 8.94 3.90 -0.14
N ILE A 72 9.34 5.05 -0.68
CA ILE A 72 8.43 6.10 -1.14
C ILE A 72 8.95 6.71 -2.45
N GLU A 73 8.07 6.79 -3.45
CA GLU A 73 8.36 7.23 -4.81
C GLU A 73 7.39 8.35 -5.21
N HIS A 74 7.86 9.39 -5.90
CA HIS A 74 6.97 10.46 -6.40
C HIS A 74 6.71 10.27 -7.88
N LEU A 75 5.45 10.04 -8.25
CA LEU A 75 5.08 9.69 -9.61
C LEU A 75 4.43 10.89 -10.31
N THR A 76 4.93 11.20 -11.51
CA THR A 76 4.45 12.27 -12.39
C THR A 76 4.05 11.66 -13.75
N PRO A 77 3.46 12.40 -14.70
CA PRO A 77 3.28 11.89 -16.06
C PRO A 77 4.62 11.52 -16.75
N ALA A 78 5.70 12.25 -16.42
CA ALA A 78 7.03 12.06 -17.00
C ALA A 78 7.64 10.70 -16.61
N SER A 79 7.44 10.28 -15.35
CA SER A 79 7.88 9.00 -14.74
C SER A 79 7.57 7.75 -15.59
N TRP A 80 6.61 7.84 -16.51
CA TRP A 80 6.14 6.76 -17.36
C TRP A 80 6.52 6.90 -18.85
N SER A 81 7.05 8.06 -19.24
CA SER A 81 7.32 8.44 -20.62
C SER A 81 8.82 8.64 -20.82
N GLY A 82 9.46 7.70 -21.50
CA GLY A 82 10.87 7.80 -21.86
C GLY A 82 11.49 6.45 -22.22
N GLU A 83 12.75 6.53 -22.65
CA GLU A 83 13.51 5.42 -23.25
C GLU A 83 14.42 4.69 -22.25
N ALA A 84 14.27 4.93 -20.93
CA ALA A 84 14.94 4.10 -19.94
C ALA A 84 14.44 2.64 -20.04
N THR A 85 15.33 1.67 -19.89
CA THR A 85 15.03 0.26 -20.16
C THR A 85 15.74 -0.64 -19.15
N ARG A 86 14.97 -1.56 -18.57
CA ARG A 86 15.38 -2.45 -17.47
C ARG A 86 16.41 -3.50 -17.89
N GLU A 87 16.59 -3.67 -19.20
CA GLU A 87 17.56 -4.56 -19.82
C GLU A 87 18.99 -4.04 -19.69
N ARG A 88 19.17 -2.76 -19.31
CA ARG A 88 20.47 -2.15 -18.98
C ARG A 88 20.77 -2.14 -17.47
N SER A 89 19.82 -2.56 -16.64
CA SER A 89 19.88 -2.45 -15.19
C SER A 89 20.23 -3.79 -14.53
N GLU A 90 21.17 -3.80 -13.59
CA GLU A 90 21.58 -4.98 -12.83
C GLU A 90 21.34 -4.80 -11.34
N PHE A 91 21.04 -5.90 -10.63
CA PHE A 91 20.85 -5.85 -9.17
C PHE A 91 22.18 -5.73 -8.43
N PHE A 92 22.29 -4.77 -7.51
CA PHE A 92 23.51 -4.50 -6.75
C PHE A 92 23.23 -4.26 -5.25
N PRO A 93 24.09 -4.70 -4.32
CA PRO A 93 24.04 -4.25 -2.93
C PRO A 93 24.39 -2.76 -2.83
N ASP A 94 23.65 -2.00 -2.01
CA ASP A 94 23.92 -0.57 -1.79
C ASP A 94 25.32 -0.37 -1.15
N PRO A 95 26.24 0.40 -1.78
CA PRO A 95 27.58 0.61 -1.26
C PRO A 95 27.64 1.48 0.01
N GLY A 96 26.56 2.22 0.34
CA GLY A 96 26.44 2.97 1.59
C GLY A 96 25.83 2.18 2.75
N VAL A 97 25.49 0.91 2.54
CA VAL A 97 25.07 -0.01 3.60
C VAL A 97 26.23 -0.91 3.99
N ASP A 98 26.50 -1.06 5.29
CA ASP A 98 27.56 -1.95 5.79
C ASP A 98 27.35 -3.40 5.28
N PRO A 99 28.38 -4.05 4.68
CA PRO A 99 28.25 -5.39 4.11
C PRO A 99 27.78 -6.52 5.06
N ARG A 100 27.79 -6.29 6.38
CA ARG A 100 27.22 -7.21 7.40
C ARG A 100 25.70 -7.17 7.43
N PHE A 101 25.13 -6.00 7.12
CA PHE A 101 23.69 -5.72 7.16
C PHE A 101 23.07 -5.58 5.77
N SER A 102 23.87 -5.46 4.71
CA SER A 102 23.41 -5.48 3.32
C SER A 102 22.90 -6.87 2.90
N ALA A 103 21.77 -6.91 2.20
CA ALA A 103 21.32 -8.10 1.47
C ALA A 103 22.27 -8.43 0.32
N LYS A 104 22.39 -9.71 -0.04
CA LYS A 104 23.30 -10.17 -1.11
C LYS A 104 22.54 -10.89 -2.21
N LEU A 105 23.07 -10.84 -3.44
CA LEU A 105 22.52 -11.58 -4.57
C LEU A 105 22.49 -13.10 -4.34
N SER A 106 23.39 -13.62 -3.49
CA SER A 106 23.38 -15.01 -3.01
C SER A 106 22.11 -15.36 -2.25
N ASP A 107 21.56 -14.43 -1.48
CA ASP A 107 20.46 -14.68 -0.54
C ASP A 107 19.13 -14.95 -1.29
N PHE A 108 19.06 -14.50 -2.56
CA PHE A 108 17.95 -14.77 -3.48
C PHE A 108 18.22 -15.98 -4.41
N ARG A 109 19.47 -16.38 -4.60
CA ARG A 109 19.81 -17.46 -5.55
C ARG A 109 19.41 -18.81 -4.96
N GLY A 110 18.35 -19.40 -5.53
CA GLY A 110 17.85 -20.71 -5.11
C GLY A 110 16.93 -20.70 -3.89
N SER A 111 16.55 -19.52 -3.38
CA SER A 111 15.66 -19.39 -2.21
C SER A 111 14.19 -19.72 -2.49
N GLY A 112 13.80 -19.82 -3.77
CA GLY A 112 12.40 -19.94 -4.21
C GLY A 112 11.67 -18.60 -4.35
N TYR A 113 12.30 -17.49 -3.96
CA TYR A 113 11.75 -16.14 -4.05
C TYR A 113 12.39 -15.32 -5.18
N ASP A 114 11.60 -14.43 -5.78
CA ASP A 114 12.08 -13.38 -6.66
C ASP A 114 12.70 -12.22 -5.88
N ARG A 115 13.57 -11.47 -6.57
CA ARG A 115 13.94 -10.09 -6.22
C ARG A 115 12.81 -9.15 -6.61
N GLY A 116 11.79 -9.06 -5.76
CA GLY A 116 10.64 -8.18 -5.97
C GLY A 116 10.97 -6.74 -5.60
N HIS A 117 10.64 -5.80 -6.48
CA HIS A 117 10.87 -4.38 -6.24
C HIS A 117 9.81 -3.81 -5.30
N LEU A 118 10.15 -2.71 -4.62
CA LEU A 118 9.20 -1.88 -3.88
C LEU A 118 8.84 -0.63 -4.71
N ALA A 119 9.79 0.25 -5.02
CA ALA A 119 9.68 1.18 -6.15
C ALA A 119 10.02 0.44 -7.46
N PRO A 120 9.08 0.15 -8.37
CA PRO A 120 9.35 -0.69 -9.52
C PRO A 120 9.96 0.11 -10.68
N ALA A 121 10.98 -0.47 -11.34
CA ALA A 121 11.68 0.13 -12.48
C ALA A 121 10.79 0.77 -13.57
N ALA A 122 9.58 0.24 -13.79
CA ALA A 122 8.61 0.76 -14.76
C ALA A 122 8.04 2.16 -14.43
N ASN A 123 8.29 2.66 -13.21
CA ASN A 123 7.91 3.97 -12.71
C ASN A 123 8.98 5.04 -12.95
N HIS A 124 10.12 4.70 -13.54
CA HIS A 124 11.25 5.64 -13.76
C HIS A 124 11.72 5.61 -15.22
N LYS A 125 10.76 5.64 -16.15
CA LYS A 125 11.01 5.55 -17.60
C LYS A 125 11.68 6.80 -18.19
N ASP A 126 11.59 7.93 -17.48
CA ASP A 126 12.22 9.22 -17.76
C ASP A 126 13.71 9.27 -17.49
N SER A 127 14.24 8.48 -16.54
CA SER A 127 15.66 8.50 -16.16
C SER A 127 16.23 7.09 -16.04
N GLN A 128 17.22 6.76 -16.89
CA GLN A 128 17.92 5.47 -16.78
C GLN A 128 18.64 5.35 -15.43
N LYS A 129 19.22 6.43 -14.88
CA LYS A 129 19.86 6.43 -13.56
C LYS A 129 18.86 6.07 -12.45
N ALA A 130 17.70 6.73 -12.42
CA ALA A 130 16.66 6.43 -11.43
C ALA A 130 16.12 4.99 -11.59
N MET A 131 15.99 4.51 -12.83
CA MET A 131 15.63 3.12 -13.11
C MET A 131 16.69 2.13 -12.59
N ASP A 132 17.97 2.37 -12.88
CA ASP A 132 19.08 1.53 -12.43
C ASP A 132 19.14 1.49 -10.89
N GLU A 133 18.92 2.63 -10.23
CA GLU A 133 18.86 2.72 -8.76
C GLU A 133 17.75 1.87 -8.14
N THR A 134 16.62 1.62 -8.83
CA THR A 134 15.59 0.70 -8.33
C THR A 134 16.05 -0.75 -8.21
N PHE A 135 17.17 -1.12 -8.84
CA PHE A 135 17.77 -2.45 -8.72
C PHE A 135 18.71 -2.58 -7.50
N SER A 136 18.92 -1.49 -6.74
CA SER A 136 19.61 -1.53 -5.45
C SER A 136 18.88 -2.45 -4.46
N LEU A 137 19.60 -3.34 -3.78
CA LEU A 137 18.98 -4.34 -2.89
C LEU A 137 18.28 -3.74 -1.66
N VAL A 138 18.45 -2.45 -1.35
CA VAL A 138 17.62 -1.77 -0.32
C VAL A 138 16.17 -1.57 -0.76
N ASN A 139 15.90 -1.59 -2.06
CA ASN A 139 14.57 -1.52 -2.67
C ASN A 139 13.96 -2.91 -2.93
N ILE A 140 14.65 -4.00 -2.56
CA ILE A 140 14.28 -5.36 -2.94
C ILE A 140 13.83 -6.20 -1.74
N SER A 141 12.67 -6.83 -1.89
CA SER A 141 12.11 -7.82 -0.97
C SER A 141 12.09 -9.22 -1.60
N PRO A 142 12.26 -10.30 -0.81
CA PRO A 142 11.94 -11.66 -1.25
C PRO A 142 10.43 -11.78 -1.49
N GLN A 143 10.02 -11.97 -2.75
CA GLN A 143 8.60 -12.08 -3.12
C GLN A 143 8.31 -13.41 -3.82
N VAL A 144 7.14 -14.00 -3.58
CA VAL A 144 6.68 -15.17 -4.35
C VAL A 144 6.58 -14.78 -5.83
N GLY A 145 7.22 -15.55 -6.71
CA GLY A 145 7.30 -15.20 -8.13
C GLY A 145 5.95 -15.34 -8.86
N LYS A 146 5.59 -16.59 -9.19
CA LYS A 146 4.34 -16.89 -9.90
C LYS A 146 3.13 -16.72 -8.99
N GLY A 147 2.11 -16.02 -9.47
CA GLY A 147 0.88 -15.71 -8.75
C GLY A 147 0.94 -14.47 -7.86
N PHE A 148 2.13 -13.89 -7.61
CA PHE A 148 2.29 -12.69 -6.78
C PHE A 148 3.13 -11.62 -7.49
N ASN A 149 4.46 -11.58 -7.31
CA ASN A 149 5.36 -10.57 -7.91
C ASN A 149 5.11 -10.38 -9.41
N ARG A 150 5.16 -11.49 -10.16
CA ARG A 150 5.05 -11.49 -11.63
C ARG A 150 3.61 -11.32 -12.14
N ASP A 151 2.62 -11.34 -11.24
CA ASP A 151 1.19 -11.43 -11.56
C ASP A 151 0.35 -10.40 -10.81
N TYR A 152 -0.06 -10.69 -9.57
CA TYR A 152 -1.01 -9.86 -8.83
C TYR A 152 -0.41 -8.52 -8.40
N TRP A 153 0.86 -8.52 -7.95
CA TRP A 153 1.57 -7.32 -7.56
C TRP A 153 1.82 -6.40 -8.77
N ALA A 154 2.37 -6.93 -9.87
CA ALA A 154 2.55 -6.18 -11.12
C ALA A 154 1.23 -5.59 -11.70
N ARG A 155 0.09 -6.28 -11.52
CA ARG A 155 -1.24 -5.71 -11.85
C ARG A 155 -1.63 -4.57 -10.92
N PHE A 156 -1.34 -4.67 -9.63
CA PHE A 156 -1.62 -3.63 -8.65
C PHE A 156 -0.74 -2.38 -8.87
N GLU A 157 0.54 -2.54 -9.19
CA GLU A 157 1.41 -1.44 -9.61
C GLU A 157 0.87 -0.72 -10.85
N ARG A 158 0.38 -1.47 -11.85
CA ARG A 158 -0.26 -0.85 -13.02
C ARG A 158 -1.60 -0.19 -12.71
N PHE A 159 -2.38 -0.73 -11.78
CA PHE A 159 -3.58 -0.05 -11.27
C PHE A 159 -3.22 1.30 -10.63
N CYS A 160 -2.10 1.41 -9.90
CA CYS A 160 -1.61 2.70 -9.38
C CYS A 160 -1.27 3.68 -10.52
N LYS A 161 -0.68 3.21 -11.62
CA LYS A 161 -0.42 4.00 -12.85
C LYS A 161 -1.71 4.49 -13.53
N GLU A 162 -2.73 3.64 -13.63
CA GLU A 162 -4.01 3.99 -14.26
C GLU A 162 -4.81 4.98 -13.42
N LEU A 163 -4.87 4.73 -12.09
CA LEU A 163 -5.47 5.61 -11.10
C LEU A 163 -4.93 7.04 -11.18
N THR A 164 -3.61 7.17 -11.32
CA THR A 164 -2.91 8.45 -11.17
C THR A 164 -3.17 9.41 -12.32
N GLY A 165 -3.43 8.92 -13.54
CA GLY A 165 -4.08 9.62 -14.67
C GLY A 165 -3.33 10.84 -15.26
N LYS A 166 -3.05 11.85 -14.43
CA LYS A 166 -2.12 12.96 -14.59
C LYS A 166 -1.66 13.34 -13.16
N PRO A 167 -0.73 12.61 -12.52
CA PRO A 167 -0.45 12.82 -11.10
C PRO A 167 0.38 14.08 -10.84
N PRO A 168 0.04 14.78 -9.75
CA PRO A 168 0.89 14.88 -8.58
C PRO A 168 0.47 13.79 -7.59
N GLY A 169 1.40 12.97 -7.09
CA GLY A 169 1.01 11.84 -6.25
C GLY A 169 2.18 11.01 -5.77
N LEU A 170 2.50 11.17 -4.49
CA LEU A 170 3.52 10.41 -3.78
C LEU A 170 2.96 9.01 -3.47
N VAL A 171 3.53 7.96 -4.06
CA VAL A 171 3.17 6.57 -3.74
C VAL A 171 4.16 6.05 -2.71
N ALA A 172 3.68 5.73 -1.51
CA ALA A 172 4.47 4.95 -0.57
C ALA A 172 4.31 3.46 -0.94
N VAL A 173 5.43 2.76 -1.14
CA VAL A 173 5.47 1.30 -1.32
C VAL A 173 6.21 0.68 -0.14
N PRO A 174 5.51 0.41 0.96
CA PRO A 174 6.21 0.10 2.18
C PRO A 174 6.16 -1.41 2.42
N THR A 175 7.30 -2.05 2.15
CA THR A 175 7.49 -3.52 2.14
C THR A 175 6.68 -4.27 1.09
N HIS A 176 6.95 -5.56 0.94
CA HIS A 176 6.19 -6.45 0.05
C HIS A 176 4.85 -6.93 0.64
N PHE A 177 4.53 -6.54 1.89
CA PHE A 177 3.27 -6.89 2.54
C PHE A 177 2.17 -5.85 2.31
N TYR A 178 2.52 -4.59 2.00
CA TYR A 178 1.53 -3.52 1.92
C TYR A 178 1.92 -2.40 0.95
N LYS A 179 0.93 -1.56 0.61
CA LYS A 179 1.10 -0.37 -0.24
C LYS A 179 0.15 0.73 0.22
N VAL A 180 0.63 1.97 0.31
CA VAL A 180 -0.19 3.13 0.68
C VAL A 180 -0.12 4.14 -0.46
N VAL A 181 -1.21 4.24 -1.20
CA VAL A 181 -1.30 5.09 -2.39
C VAL A 181 -1.93 6.42 -2.00
N LEU A 182 -1.24 7.51 -2.29
CA LEU A 182 -1.75 8.88 -2.19
C LEU A 182 -1.72 9.51 -3.59
N ALA A 183 -2.85 10.08 -3.99
CA ALA A 183 -2.99 10.84 -5.23
C ALA A 183 -3.55 12.23 -4.90
N ASP A 184 -2.86 13.29 -5.30
CA ASP A 184 -3.17 14.66 -4.91
C ASP A 184 -3.42 15.55 -6.13
N THR A 185 -4.68 15.78 -6.45
CA THR A 185 -5.09 16.58 -7.61
C THR A 185 -5.13 18.10 -7.33
N ARG A 186 -4.63 18.56 -6.17
CA ARG A 186 -4.59 20.00 -5.83
C ARG A 186 -3.42 20.73 -6.48
N GLY A 187 -2.36 20.00 -6.84
CA GLY A 187 -1.16 20.55 -7.47
C GLY A 187 -1.25 20.76 -8.99
N ASP A 188 -2.42 20.56 -9.62
CA ASP A 188 -2.56 20.55 -11.09
C ASP A 188 -2.42 21.92 -11.78
N GLY A 189 -2.31 23.01 -11.00
CA GLY A 189 -1.71 24.28 -11.41
C GLY A 189 -2.41 25.05 -12.54
N GLY A 190 -3.63 24.65 -12.93
CA GLY A 190 -4.48 25.34 -13.92
C GLY A 190 -3.95 25.46 -15.35
N LYS A 191 -2.67 25.14 -15.63
CA LYS A 191 -1.97 25.42 -16.90
C LYS A 191 -0.97 24.30 -17.28
N GLY A 192 -1.42 23.04 -17.32
CA GLY A 192 -0.53 21.90 -17.61
C GLY A 192 -1.13 20.74 -18.39
N ALA A 193 -2.35 20.88 -18.92
CA ALA A 193 -3.12 19.74 -19.43
C ALA A 193 -3.68 19.97 -20.84
N ASN A 194 -2.81 20.25 -21.82
CA ASN A 194 -3.17 20.06 -23.23
C ASN A 194 -3.74 18.64 -23.45
N GLU A 195 -4.70 18.57 -24.36
CA GLU A 195 -5.69 17.49 -24.46
C GLU A 195 -5.16 16.24 -25.17
N ARG A 196 -4.11 15.61 -24.65
CA ARG A 196 -3.81 14.22 -25.02
C ARG A 196 -4.78 13.28 -24.30
N PRO A 197 -5.51 12.40 -25.02
CA PRO A 197 -6.42 11.46 -24.39
C PRO A 197 -5.64 10.51 -23.50
N LEU A 198 -5.95 10.53 -22.21
CA LEU A 198 -5.95 9.31 -21.42
C LEU A 198 -6.74 8.24 -22.19
N ARG A 199 -6.37 6.95 -22.06
CA ARG A 199 -7.08 5.85 -22.72
C ARG A 199 -8.59 5.77 -22.38
N ASN A 200 -9.06 6.52 -21.38
CA ASN A 200 -10.46 6.93 -21.15
C ASN A 200 -10.62 8.38 -20.58
N GLY A 201 -9.78 9.33 -21.01
CA GLY A 201 -10.06 10.78 -20.94
C GLY A 201 -9.92 11.57 -19.62
N LYS A 202 -10.08 11.00 -18.41
CA LYS A 202 -10.09 11.79 -17.15
C LYS A 202 -9.36 11.10 -16.00
N SER A 203 -8.73 11.90 -15.11
CA SER A 203 -8.38 11.43 -13.76
C SER A 203 -9.69 11.04 -13.05
N PRO A 204 -9.74 9.90 -12.34
CA PRO A 204 -10.94 9.48 -11.64
C PRO A 204 -11.25 10.40 -10.45
N LEU A 205 -10.23 10.92 -9.78
CA LEU A 205 -10.36 11.84 -8.66
C LEU A 205 -10.83 13.24 -9.13
N PRO A 206 -11.84 13.86 -8.48
CA PRO A 206 -12.22 15.25 -8.73
C PRO A 206 -11.03 16.20 -8.55
N ARG A 207 -10.88 17.22 -9.40
CA ARG A 207 -9.82 18.24 -9.24
C ARG A 207 -9.89 18.90 -7.87
N GLY A 208 -8.74 19.22 -7.28
CA GLY A 208 -8.65 19.81 -5.94
C GLY A 208 -8.94 18.82 -4.80
N SER A 209 -9.04 17.52 -5.07
CA SER A 209 -9.18 16.47 -4.05
C SER A 209 -7.93 15.60 -3.88
N VAL A 210 -7.82 14.98 -2.71
CA VAL A 210 -6.85 13.93 -2.41
C VAL A 210 -7.57 12.58 -2.32
N GLY A 211 -6.97 11.55 -2.91
CA GLY A 211 -7.34 10.15 -2.68
C GLY A 211 -6.25 9.43 -1.87
N VAL A 212 -6.62 8.71 -0.81
CA VAL A 212 -5.70 7.84 -0.05
C VAL A 212 -6.26 6.44 0.06
N GLY A 213 -5.42 5.41 -0.01
CA GLY A 213 -5.82 4.05 0.33
C GLY A 213 -4.67 3.16 0.77
N ALA A 214 -4.92 2.37 1.80
CA ALA A 214 -4.00 1.38 2.37
C ALA A 214 -4.44 -0.04 1.98
N PHE A 215 -3.48 -0.83 1.51
CA PHE A 215 -3.70 -2.20 1.05
C PHE A 215 -2.65 -3.12 1.67
N VAL A 216 -3.07 -4.28 2.17
CA VAL A 216 -2.19 -5.29 2.75
C VAL A 216 -2.46 -6.64 2.07
N LEU A 217 -1.44 -7.20 1.42
CA LEU A 217 -1.49 -8.40 0.59
C LEU A 217 -0.56 -9.49 1.15
N PRO A 218 -0.95 -10.78 1.13
CA PRO A 218 -0.07 -11.87 1.51
C PRO A 218 1.02 -12.10 0.45
N ASN A 219 2.24 -12.40 0.89
CA ASN A 219 3.36 -12.83 0.03
C ASN A 219 3.16 -14.29 -0.42
N ALA A 220 2.11 -14.54 -1.20
CA ALA A 220 1.64 -15.85 -1.63
C ALA A 220 0.91 -15.74 -2.98
N PRO A 221 0.71 -16.82 -3.74
CA PRO A 221 -0.04 -16.77 -5.00
C PRO A 221 -1.49 -16.31 -4.78
N ILE A 222 -1.95 -15.31 -5.55
CA ILE A 222 -3.30 -14.75 -5.45
C ILE A 222 -4.08 -15.01 -6.76
N ASP A 223 -5.31 -15.53 -6.65
CA ASP A 223 -6.23 -15.68 -7.79
C ASP A 223 -6.47 -14.30 -8.43
N ALA A 224 -6.24 -14.20 -9.75
CA ALA A 224 -6.36 -12.94 -10.47
C ALA A 224 -7.79 -12.37 -10.51
N ARG A 225 -8.80 -13.15 -10.12
CA ARG A 225 -10.21 -12.72 -9.97
C ARG A 225 -10.50 -12.12 -8.60
N THR A 226 -9.61 -12.27 -7.62
CA THR A 226 -9.78 -11.69 -6.28
C THR A 226 -9.80 -10.16 -6.37
N PRO A 227 -10.83 -9.48 -5.86
CA PRO A 227 -10.91 -8.02 -5.93
C PRO A 227 -9.89 -7.36 -5.00
N LEU A 228 -9.24 -6.28 -5.47
CA LEU A 228 -8.30 -5.52 -4.66
C LEU A 228 -8.98 -4.94 -3.40
N SER A 229 -10.29 -4.68 -3.44
CA SER A 229 -11.07 -4.25 -2.27
C SER A 229 -11.04 -5.24 -1.10
N ALA A 230 -10.79 -6.54 -1.33
CA ALA A 230 -10.62 -7.51 -0.24
C ALA A 230 -9.30 -7.31 0.55
N TYR A 231 -8.34 -6.58 -0.05
CA TYR A 231 -7.03 -6.30 0.53
C TYR A 231 -6.94 -4.92 1.21
N VAL A 232 -8.00 -4.13 1.17
CA VAL A 232 -8.07 -2.80 1.79
C VAL A 232 -8.07 -2.95 3.31
N VAL A 233 -7.35 -2.06 3.99
CA VAL A 233 -7.33 -1.95 5.46
C VAL A 233 -7.49 -0.49 5.89
N PRO A 234 -8.00 -0.22 7.10
CA PRO A 234 -7.85 1.09 7.73
C PRO A 234 -6.38 1.53 7.74
N LEU A 235 -6.14 2.81 7.53
CA LEU A 235 -4.79 3.38 7.57
C LEU A 235 -4.24 3.33 9.00
N GLU A 236 -5.05 3.61 10.02
CA GLU A 236 -4.58 3.59 11.41
C GLU A 236 -4.20 2.18 11.90
N ASP A 237 -4.91 1.13 11.46
CA ASP A 237 -4.52 -0.28 11.70
C ASP A 237 -3.14 -0.58 11.11
N LEU A 238 -2.88 -0.08 9.90
CA LEU A 238 -1.60 -0.26 9.22
C LEU A 238 -0.48 0.57 9.86
N GLU A 239 -0.72 1.82 10.25
CA GLU A 239 0.25 2.65 10.97
C GLU A 239 0.71 2.00 12.27
N GLN A 240 -0.22 1.38 13.01
CA GLN A 240 0.09 0.61 14.23
C GLN A 240 1.02 -0.58 13.94
N VAL A 241 0.68 -1.42 12.97
CA VAL A 241 1.49 -2.60 12.60
C VAL A 241 2.85 -2.21 12.02
N ALA A 242 2.89 -1.18 11.19
CA ALA A 242 4.11 -0.69 10.53
C ALA A 242 5.05 0.09 11.45
N GLY A 243 4.56 0.57 12.61
CA GLY A 243 5.34 1.38 13.54
C GLY A 243 5.71 2.77 13.00
N THR A 244 4.97 3.28 12.01
CA THR A 244 5.23 4.57 11.35
C THR A 244 3.93 5.26 10.93
N ARG A 245 3.99 6.57 10.67
CA ARG A 245 2.86 7.37 10.19
C ARG A 245 3.04 7.74 8.72
N PHE A 246 2.00 7.57 7.92
CA PHE A 246 2.03 7.90 6.50
C PHE A 246 1.45 9.29 6.26
N PHE A 247 2.23 10.15 5.60
CA PHE A 247 1.83 11.51 5.22
C PHE A 247 1.28 12.37 6.40
N PRO A 248 1.96 12.42 7.56
CA PRO A 248 1.41 13.01 8.79
C PRO A 248 1.07 14.49 8.66
N GLU A 249 1.82 15.26 7.87
CA GLU A 249 1.55 16.67 7.58
C GLU A 249 0.26 16.86 6.77
N LEU A 250 0.00 15.95 5.82
CA LEU A 250 -1.20 16.01 4.99
C LEU A 250 -2.44 15.53 5.75
N LEU A 251 -2.34 14.42 6.47
CA LEU A 251 -3.47 13.74 7.12
C LEU A 251 -3.69 14.19 8.57
N GLY A 252 -3.14 15.35 8.95
CA GLY A 252 -3.08 15.90 10.31
C GLY A 252 -4.40 16.27 11.02
N GLU A 253 -5.54 15.75 10.58
CA GLU A 253 -6.82 15.85 11.30
C GLU A 253 -7.38 14.46 11.62
N GLN A 254 -7.72 14.25 12.89
CA GLN A 254 -8.33 13.01 13.37
C GLN A 254 -9.58 12.64 12.57
N ARG A 255 -10.48 13.60 12.30
CA ARG A 255 -11.71 13.41 11.51
C ARG A 255 -11.44 12.96 10.06
N ARG A 256 -10.32 13.37 9.46
CA ARG A 256 -9.97 12.94 8.09
C ARG A 256 -9.51 11.48 8.05
N ARG A 257 -8.78 11.01 9.07
CA ARG A 257 -8.43 9.59 9.22
C ARG A 257 -9.67 8.73 9.48
N GLU A 258 -10.54 9.13 10.42
CA GLU A 258 -11.80 8.43 10.73
C GLU A 258 -12.68 8.18 9.48
N VAL A 259 -12.81 9.16 8.57
CA VAL A 259 -13.58 9.00 7.32
C VAL A 259 -12.92 8.00 6.36
N LEU A 260 -11.59 8.06 6.20
CA LEU A 260 -10.83 7.11 5.39
C LEU A 260 -10.96 5.67 5.92
N ASP A 261 -10.92 5.50 7.24
CA ASP A 261 -10.97 4.19 7.90
C ASP A 261 -12.36 3.56 7.85
N VAL A 262 -13.43 4.36 8.00
CA VAL A 262 -14.82 3.92 7.77
C VAL A 262 -15.01 3.46 6.31
N ALA A 263 -14.48 4.21 5.35
CA ALA A 263 -14.52 3.83 3.94
C ALA A 263 -13.76 2.52 3.70
N ALA A 264 -12.54 2.42 4.20
CA ALA A 264 -11.67 1.25 4.07
C ALA A 264 -12.34 -0.01 4.65
N ALA A 265 -12.93 0.08 5.84
CA ALA A 265 -13.68 -1.03 6.46
C ALA A 265 -14.87 -1.50 5.60
N GLY A 266 -15.65 -0.55 5.04
CA GLY A 266 -16.76 -0.88 4.14
C GLY A 266 -16.30 -1.55 2.84
N TRP A 267 -15.22 -1.06 2.23
CA TRP A 267 -14.63 -1.65 1.04
C TRP A 267 -14.06 -3.05 1.29
N ARG A 268 -13.39 -3.25 2.44
CA ARG A 268 -12.88 -4.55 2.90
C ARG A 268 -14.01 -5.56 3.10
N ALA A 269 -15.09 -5.17 3.79
CA ALA A 269 -16.25 -6.03 4.00
C ALA A 269 -16.87 -6.49 2.67
N ASN A 270 -17.07 -5.57 1.73
CA ASN A 270 -17.59 -5.88 0.39
C ASN A 270 -16.65 -6.77 -0.43
N GLY A 271 -15.34 -6.54 -0.37
CA GLY A 271 -14.34 -7.40 -1.01
C GLY A 271 -14.32 -8.81 -0.42
N MET A 272 -14.31 -8.93 0.91
CA MET A 272 -14.34 -10.21 1.63
C MET A 272 -15.64 -10.99 1.36
N ALA A 273 -16.77 -10.31 1.19
CA ALA A 273 -18.04 -10.93 0.81
C ALA A 273 -18.00 -11.58 -0.59
N ALA A 274 -17.25 -10.99 -1.53
CA ALA A 274 -17.07 -11.53 -2.88
C ALA A 274 -16.10 -12.73 -2.98
N LEU A 275 -15.32 -13.01 -1.93
CA LEU A 275 -14.42 -14.17 -1.88
C LEU A 275 -15.17 -15.49 -1.70
N LYS A 276 -14.62 -16.58 -2.26
CA LYS A 276 -15.06 -17.94 -1.94
C LYS A 276 -14.78 -18.26 -0.46
N PRO A 277 -15.50 -19.20 0.17
CA PRO A 277 -15.33 -19.50 1.60
C PRO A 277 -13.89 -19.84 2.02
N PHE A 278 -13.18 -20.63 1.22
CA PHE A 278 -11.78 -21.01 1.50
C PHE A 278 -10.84 -19.80 1.40
N ASP A 279 -10.91 -19.04 0.29
CA ASP A 279 -10.11 -17.83 0.07
C ASP A 279 -10.33 -16.81 1.23
N ARG A 280 -11.57 -16.68 1.71
CA ARG A 280 -11.92 -15.83 2.86
C ARG A 280 -11.29 -16.30 4.18
N MET A 281 -11.15 -17.61 4.39
CA MET A 281 -10.49 -18.18 5.57
C MET A 281 -8.98 -17.92 5.51
N THR A 282 -8.34 -18.23 4.38
CA THR A 282 -6.92 -17.95 4.12
C THR A 282 -6.59 -16.46 4.32
N MET A 283 -7.45 -15.57 3.84
CA MET A 283 -7.31 -14.13 4.04
C MET A 283 -7.39 -13.71 5.52
N LYS A 284 -8.35 -14.25 6.29
CA LYS A 284 -8.41 -13.98 7.74
C LYS A 284 -7.15 -14.46 8.48
N GLN A 285 -6.62 -15.63 8.10
CA GLN A 285 -5.39 -16.17 8.67
C GLN A 285 -4.16 -15.31 8.30
N ALA A 286 -4.05 -14.87 7.04
CA ALA A 286 -2.98 -14.00 6.60
C ALA A 286 -2.95 -12.66 7.36
N TYR A 287 -4.12 -12.09 7.67
CA TYR A 287 -4.22 -10.88 8.50
C TYR A 287 -3.85 -11.11 9.96
N ALA A 288 -4.28 -12.24 10.55
CA ALA A 288 -3.90 -12.60 11.92
C ALA A 288 -2.40 -12.93 12.06
N ALA A 289 -1.72 -13.25 10.96
CA ALA A 289 -0.30 -13.54 10.89
C ALA A 289 0.59 -12.31 10.58
N LEU A 290 0.01 -11.11 10.45
CA LEU A 290 0.81 -9.89 10.40
C LEU A 290 1.58 -9.72 11.72
N PRO A 291 2.83 -9.21 11.68
CA PRO A 291 3.59 -9.00 12.89
C PRO A 291 2.84 -8.04 13.83
N PRO A 292 2.87 -8.27 15.15
CA PRO A 292 2.34 -7.29 16.09
C PRO A 292 3.13 -5.96 15.96
N PRO A 293 2.51 -4.81 16.29
CA PRO A 293 3.19 -3.52 16.35
C PRO A 293 4.58 -3.64 16.99
N SER A 294 5.60 -3.00 16.41
CA SER A 294 6.98 -3.09 16.92
C SER A 294 7.13 -2.31 18.23
N GLY A 295 6.70 -2.93 19.32
CA GLY A 295 6.53 -2.33 20.65
C GLY A 295 5.78 -3.27 21.58
N ALA A 296 6.23 -4.53 21.67
CA ALA A 296 5.57 -5.58 22.43
C ALA A 296 5.63 -5.36 23.95
N VAL A 297 4.53 -5.63 24.66
CA VAL A 297 4.62 -6.34 25.96
C VAL A 297 3.37 -7.17 26.32
N ILE A 298 3.64 -8.38 26.84
CA ILE A 298 2.83 -9.27 27.70
C ILE A 298 1.64 -10.06 27.09
N ASP A 299 1.86 -11.37 26.96
CA ASP A 299 0.84 -12.43 26.89
C ASP A 299 0.03 -12.57 28.19
N VAL A 300 -1.26 -12.89 28.08
CA VAL A 300 -2.06 -13.49 29.18
C VAL A 300 -2.91 -14.64 28.65
N GLU A 301 -2.34 -15.86 28.75
CA GLU A 301 -2.97 -17.19 28.90
C GLU A 301 -4.14 -17.66 28.01
N ALA A 302 -4.37 -18.98 28.01
CA ALA A 302 -4.97 -19.70 26.88
C ALA A 302 -6.17 -20.60 27.22
N SER A 303 -6.94 -20.92 26.15
CA SER A 303 -7.80 -22.12 25.99
C SER A 303 -9.13 -22.20 26.75
N PRO A 304 -10.09 -23.09 26.37
CA PRO A 304 -10.06 -24.13 25.32
C PRO A 304 -11.25 -24.18 24.31
N ALA A 305 -11.22 -25.14 23.36
CA ALA A 305 -12.22 -25.42 22.29
C ALA A 305 -13.36 -26.36 22.76
N ALA A 306 -14.36 -26.86 21.99
CA ALA A 306 -14.66 -27.02 20.54
C ALA A 306 -16.22 -27.18 20.36
N PRO A 307 -16.86 -27.78 19.30
CA PRO A 307 -16.45 -28.26 17.97
C PRO A 307 -17.40 -27.79 16.80
N ALA A 308 -17.47 -28.53 15.67
CA ALA A 308 -17.97 -28.08 14.36
C ALA A 308 -19.31 -28.68 13.85
N SER A 309 -19.89 -28.10 12.79
CA SER A 309 -20.57 -28.82 11.68
C SER A 309 -20.86 -27.90 10.47
N VAL A 310 -20.96 -28.48 9.26
CA VAL A 310 -21.18 -27.77 7.97
C VAL A 310 -22.14 -28.58 7.07
N PRO A 311 -23.16 -27.96 6.46
CA PRO A 311 -23.94 -28.55 5.36
C PRO A 311 -23.47 -28.04 3.97
N PRO A 312 -23.79 -28.75 2.87
CA PRO A 312 -23.14 -28.58 1.56
C PRO A 312 -23.67 -27.39 0.73
N ALA A 313 -22.86 -26.99 -0.26
CA ALA A 313 -23.11 -25.84 -1.11
C ALA A 313 -24.15 -26.09 -2.22
N GLY A 314 -25.12 -25.17 -2.34
CA GLY A 314 -25.94 -25.02 -3.54
C GLY A 314 -25.22 -24.15 -4.59
N SER A 315 -25.38 -24.51 -5.87
CA SER A 315 -24.86 -23.73 -7.00
C SER A 315 -25.63 -22.40 -7.14
N SER A 316 -24.92 -21.27 -7.18
CA SER A 316 -25.50 -20.02 -7.65
C SER A 316 -24.52 -19.19 -8.46
N VAL A 317 -25.08 -18.59 -9.50
CA VAL A 317 -24.47 -17.66 -10.48
C VAL A 317 -23.61 -16.60 -9.78
N ALA A 318 -22.49 -16.21 -10.43
CA ALA A 318 -21.60 -15.17 -9.93
C ALA A 318 -22.39 -13.91 -9.51
N PRO A 319 -22.28 -13.44 -8.26
CA PRO A 319 -23.11 -12.36 -7.75
C PRO A 319 -22.80 -11.07 -8.50
N ALA A 320 -23.86 -10.33 -8.85
CA ALA A 320 -23.72 -8.95 -9.31
C ALA A 320 -22.95 -8.16 -8.24
N ARG A 321 -21.91 -7.46 -8.69
CA ARG A 321 -20.97 -6.75 -7.81
C ARG A 321 -21.74 -5.76 -6.90
N PRO A 322 -21.57 -5.80 -5.57
CA PRO A 322 -22.32 -4.92 -4.68
C PRO A 322 -22.05 -3.45 -5.01
N PRO A 323 -23.06 -2.57 -4.86
CA PRO A 323 -22.89 -1.14 -5.14
C PRO A 323 -21.82 -0.54 -4.20
N PRO A 324 -21.07 0.47 -4.66
CA PRO A 324 -20.04 1.12 -3.86
C PRO A 324 -20.64 1.71 -2.57
N PRO A 325 -20.00 1.52 -1.40
CA PRO A 325 -20.43 2.16 -0.16
C PRO A 325 -20.32 3.68 -0.33
N LYS A 326 -21.39 4.40 0.04
CA LYS A 326 -21.43 5.87 0.05
C LYS A 326 -21.06 6.37 1.43
N THR A 327 -19.93 7.06 1.53
CA THR A 327 -19.55 7.84 2.71
C THR A 327 -20.00 9.29 2.56
N ALA A 328 -20.14 10.00 3.68
CA ALA A 328 -20.35 11.44 3.66
C ALA A 328 -18.99 12.13 3.44
N GLY A 329 -18.79 12.74 2.26
CA GLY A 329 -17.50 13.29 1.85
C GLY A 329 -16.95 14.35 2.80
N GLY A 330 -15.86 14.04 3.49
CA GLY A 330 -15.15 14.97 4.37
C GLY A 330 -14.10 15.79 3.62
N ALA A 331 -14.09 17.11 3.85
CA ALA A 331 -12.97 18.04 3.65
C ALA A 331 -11.85 17.63 2.66
N GLY A 332 -12.17 17.51 1.36
CA GLY A 332 -11.19 17.41 0.28
C GLY A 332 -10.32 16.15 0.24
N VAL A 333 -10.55 15.16 1.11
CA VAL A 333 -9.81 13.89 1.17
C VAL A 333 -10.81 12.73 1.14
N SER A 334 -10.57 11.77 0.24
CA SER A 334 -11.47 10.63 -0.03
C SER A 334 -10.68 9.32 0.01
N HIS A 335 -11.37 8.20 0.28
CA HIS A 335 -10.72 6.91 0.17
C HIS A 335 -10.69 6.48 -1.30
N ILE A 336 -9.53 6.04 -1.77
CA ILE A 336 -9.21 5.79 -3.18
C ILE A 336 -10.23 4.87 -3.90
N CYS A 337 -10.81 3.93 -3.14
CA CYS A 337 -11.81 2.98 -3.63
C CYS A 337 -13.20 3.58 -3.83
N GLU A 338 -13.57 4.64 -3.10
CA GLU A 338 -14.87 5.34 -3.27
C GLU A 338 -15.06 5.83 -4.71
N VAL A 339 -13.95 6.19 -5.33
CA VAL A 339 -13.89 6.77 -6.68
C VAL A 339 -13.57 5.70 -7.74
N ASN A 340 -12.83 4.65 -7.40
CA ASN A 340 -12.27 3.68 -8.38
C ASN A 340 -12.74 2.23 -8.21
N GLY A 341 -13.53 1.93 -7.18
CA GLY A 341 -14.05 0.59 -6.90
C GLY A 341 -13.03 -0.47 -6.48
N CYS A 342 -11.72 -0.17 -6.52
CA CYS A 342 -10.61 -1.07 -6.18
C CYS A 342 -10.78 -2.50 -6.72
N THR A 343 -10.79 -2.62 -8.05
CA THR A 343 -10.78 -3.90 -8.76
C THR A 343 -9.72 -3.85 -9.85
N LEU A 344 -8.82 -4.83 -9.84
CA LEU A 344 -7.80 -4.95 -10.88
C LEU A 344 -8.45 -5.23 -12.26
N PRO A 345 -7.84 -4.77 -13.36
CA PRO A 345 -8.26 -5.14 -14.70
C PRO A 345 -8.24 -6.68 -14.90
N PRO A 346 -9.14 -7.23 -15.74
CA PRO A 346 -9.22 -8.67 -15.93
C PRO A 346 -7.93 -9.25 -16.57
N PRO A 347 -7.62 -10.54 -16.35
CA PRO A 347 -6.27 -11.08 -16.58
C PRO A 347 -5.76 -10.97 -18.02
N PHE A 348 -6.66 -10.98 -19.00
CA PHE A 348 -6.32 -10.92 -20.43
C PHE A 348 -5.86 -9.54 -20.91
N VAL A 349 -6.04 -8.47 -20.12
CA VAL A 349 -5.57 -7.10 -20.44
C VAL A 349 -4.03 -7.00 -20.42
N PHE A 350 -3.34 -8.05 -19.98
CA PHE A 350 -1.89 -8.13 -19.84
C PHE A 350 -1.19 -9.08 -20.81
N LYS A 351 -1.88 -9.56 -21.86
CA LYS A 351 -1.18 -10.13 -23.02
C LYS A 351 -0.34 -9.03 -23.66
N ASN A 352 0.94 -9.32 -23.89
CA ASN A 352 1.88 -8.34 -24.43
C ASN A 352 1.44 -7.88 -25.83
N ASP A 353 1.61 -6.58 -26.11
CA ASP A 353 1.35 -5.98 -27.44
C ASP A 353 2.19 -6.60 -28.58
N ASN A 354 3.20 -7.43 -28.24
CA ASN A 354 4.04 -8.17 -29.17
C ASN A 354 3.45 -9.50 -29.70
N GLU A 355 2.31 -10.00 -29.18
CA GLU A 355 1.68 -11.22 -29.75
C GLU A 355 1.03 -10.96 -31.13
N GLY A 356 0.92 -9.70 -31.56
CA GLY A 356 0.38 -9.33 -32.88
C GLY A 356 1.33 -9.50 -34.08
N GLN A 357 2.60 -9.85 -33.87
CA GLN A 357 3.61 -9.96 -34.95
C GLN A 357 4.21 -11.37 -35.11
N GLN A 358 3.38 -12.42 -35.09
CA GLN A 358 3.76 -13.72 -35.66
C GLN A 358 3.25 -13.87 -37.10
N LYS A 359 4.04 -13.28 -38.01
CA LYS A 359 4.33 -13.70 -39.40
C LYS A 359 3.30 -14.61 -40.08
N SER A 360 2.61 -14.03 -41.07
CA SER A 360 2.08 -14.77 -42.23
C SER A 360 3.25 -15.41 -43.02
N GLY A 361 3.59 -16.64 -42.67
CA GLY A 361 4.69 -17.40 -43.28
C GLY A 361 4.24 -18.32 -44.42
N SER A 362 4.11 -17.78 -45.62
CA SER A 362 4.04 -18.53 -46.89
C SER A 362 4.71 -17.67 -47.98
N ALA A 363 5.54 -18.18 -48.90
CA ALA A 363 5.94 -19.56 -49.23
C ALA A 363 7.43 -19.56 -49.70
N PRO A 364 8.09 -20.71 -49.96
CA PRO A 364 9.51 -20.74 -50.30
C PRO A 364 9.76 -20.43 -51.78
N ARG A 365 10.90 -19.79 -52.10
CA ARG A 365 11.54 -19.87 -53.42
C ARG A 365 13.06 -19.96 -53.31
N SER A 366 13.60 -20.84 -54.15
CA SER A 366 15.01 -20.90 -54.59
C SER A 366 15.46 -19.55 -55.20
N ARG A 367 16.76 -19.23 -55.27
CA ARG A 367 17.97 -20.07 -55.34
C ARG A 367 19.06 -19.56 -54.41
#